data_AF-A0A2E5RIH7-F1
#
_entry.id   AF-A0A2E5RIH7-F1
#
_cell.length_a   1.000
_cell.length_b   1.000
_cell.length_c   1.000
_cell.angle_alpha   90.00
_cell.angle_beta   90.00
_cell.angle_gamma   90.00
#
_symmetry.space_group_name_H-M   'P 1'
#
loop_
_entity.id
_entity.type
_entity.pdbx_description
1 polymer ?
#
loop_
_entity_poly.entity_id
_entity_poly.type
_entity_poly.pdbx_seq_one_letter_code
_entity_poly.pdbx_strand_id
1 'polypeptide(L)'
;MGISRVADVYYTYRFIKTLVTKWEDMDAYKLGIIDEKGKNLIKYRKLKTNEQKDAFTTFHRLVFNIKRLMEIMPFGRSKLASYAAALFLLREETGMSEEGIMNALDELGYEHHLEDELDLTEDTLVAGEYILNHTLSEEFSRGKVVTLVDLEPIGKFSQTFIYKTAEGCHVTYENLR
;
A
#
# COMPACT_ATOMS: atom_id res chain seq x y z
N MET A 1 25.01 7.69 -15.56
CA MET A 1 23.66 8.30 -15.63
C MET A 1 22.78 7.72 -16.75
N GLY A 2 22.77 6.39 -16.99
CA GLY A 2 22.01 5.80 -18.11
C GLY A 2 21.27 4.50 -17.80
N ILE A 3 21.82 3.65 -16.91
CA ILE A 3 21.22 2.35 -16.57
C ILE A 3 20.10 2.51 -15.52
N SER A 4 20.27 3.42 -14.55
CA SER A 4 19.29 3.64 -13.46
C SER A 4 17.93 4.11 -14.02
N ARG A 5 17.89 5.18 -14.81
CA ARG A 5 16.63 5.77 -15.26
C ARG A 5 15.79 4.83 -16.14
N VAL A 6 16.44 4.03 -16.98
CA VAL A 6 15.77 3.03 -17.83
C VAL A 6 15.27 1.86 -16.99
N ALA A 7 16.05 1.42 -16.01
CA ALA A 7 15.61 0.42 -15.04
C ALA A 7 14.42 0.92 -14.22
N ASP A 8 14.47 2.16 -13.73
CA ASP A 8 13.40 2.79 -12.94
C ASP A 8 12.09 2.87 -13.73
N VAL A 9 12.14 3.31 -14.99
CA VAL A 9 10.96 3.34 -15.89
C VAL A 9 10.42 1.92 -16.13
N TYR A 10 11.30 0.95 -16.36
CA TYR A 10 10.89 -0.44 -16.57
C TYR A 10 10.21 -1.02 -15.33
N TYR A 11 10.78 -0.83 -14.15
CA TYR A 11 10.21 -1.33 -12.90
C TYR A 11 8.90 -0.61 -12.54
N THR A 12 8.82 0.69 -12.78
CA THR A 12 7.59 1.48 -12.57
C THR A 12 6.47 0.99 -13.49
N TYR A 13 6.74 0.85 -14.78
CA TYR A 13 5.77 0.28 -15.73
C TYR A 13 5.34 -1.13 -15.31
N ARG A 14 6.30 -1.97 -14.92
CA ARG A 14 6.00 -3.34 -14.46
C ARG A 14 5.15 -3.35 -13.20
N PHE A 15 5.38 -2.41 -12.27
CA PHE A 15 4.62 -2.27 -11.03
C PHE A 15 3.17 -1.92 -11.33
N ILE A 16 2.95 -0.82 -12.07
CA ILE A 16 1.61 -0.34 -12.45
C ILE A 16 0.88 -1.41 -13.23
N LYS A 17 1.52 -2.01 -14.26
CA LYS A 17 0.94 -3.10 -15.04
C LYS A 17 0.48 -4.25 -14.17
N THR A 18 1.30 -4.69 -13.22
CA THR A 18 0.97 -5.80 -12.32
C THR A 18 -0.17 -5.44 -11.37
N LEU A 19 -0.24 -4.17 -10.94
CA LEU A 19 -1.28 -3.67 -10.04
C LEU A 19 -2.68 -3.64 -10.71
N VAL A 20 -2.75 -3.25 -11.99
CA VAL A 20 -4.00 -3.15 -12.76
C VAL A 20 -4.46 -4.44 -13.41
N THR A 21 -3.53 -5.38 -13.62
CA THR A 21 -3.86 -6.66 -14.22
C THR A 21 -4.88 -7.37 -13.32
N LYS A 22 -5.98 -7.87 -13.88
CA LYS A 22 -6.95 -8.66 -13.13
C LYS A 22 -6.27 -9.91 -12.59
N TRP A 23 -6.68 -10.39 -11.42
CA TRP A 23 -6.09 -11.62 -10.85
C TRP A 23 -6.10 -12.78 -11.83
N GLU A 24 -7.22 -12.96 -12.54
CA GLU A 24 -7.41 -14.03 -13.53
C GLU A 24 -6.41 -13.99 -14.70
N ASP A 25 -5.92 -12.79 -15.03
CA ASP A 25 -4.98 -12.58 -16.13
C ASP A 25 -3.51 -12.77 -15.70
N MET A 26 -3.24 -12.89 -14.40
CA MET A 26 -1.89 -13.06 -13.87
C MET A 26 -1.39 -14.49 -14.05
N ASP A 27 -0.10 -14.64 -14.36
CA ASP A 27 0.52 -15.96 -14.49
C ASP A 27 0.48 -16.73 -13.17
N ALA A 28 0.55 -16.04 -12.03
CA ALA A 28 0.40 -16.66 -10.72
C ALA A 28 -0.99 -17.30 -10.53
N TYR A 29 -2.05 -16.71 -11.09
CA TYR A 29 -3.40 -17.28 -11.05
C TYR A 29 -3.50 -18.48 -11.99
N LYS A 30 -3.03 -18.34 -13.23
CA LYS A 30 -3.01 -19.41 -14.23
C LYS A 30 -2.23 -20.65 -13.75
N LEU A 31 -1.18 -20.44 -12.96
CA LEU A 31 -0.36 -21.49 -12.35
C LEU A 31 -0.90 -22.00 -11.00
N GLY A 32 -2.07 -21.53 -10.56
CA GLY A 32 -2.74 -21.96 -9.32
C GLY A 32 -2.01 -21.54 -8.02
N ILE A 33 -1.18 -20.50 -8.08
CA ILE A 33 -0.44 -19.99 -6.92
C ILE A 33 -1.34 -19.09 -6.06
N ILE A 34 -2.23 -18.34 -6.70
CA ILE A 34 -3.20 -17.43 -6.08
C ILE A 34 -4.62 -17.72 -6.58
N ASP A 35 -5.64 -17.32 -5.82
CA ASP A 35 -7.05 -17.40 -6.22
C ASP A 35 -7.56 -16.13 -6.94
N GLU A 36 -8.85 -16.11 -7.26
CA GLU A 36 -9.55 -15.00 -7.96
C GLU A 36 -9.51 -13.66 -7.20
N LYS A 37 -9.15 -13.68 -5.90
CA LYS A 37 -9.00 -12.51 -5.03
C LYS A 37 -7.54 -12.26 -4.66
N GLY A 38 -6.61 -12.93 -5.35
CA GLY A 38 -5.17 -12.81 -5.10
C GLY A 38 -4.68 -13.46 -3.82
N LYS A 39 -5.47 -14.29 -3.14
CA LYS A 39 -5.05 -14.99 -1.91
C LYS A 39 -4.10 -16.13 -2.28
N ASN A 40 -3.01 -16.26 -1.53
CA ASN A 40 -2.01 -17.30 -1.76
C ASN A 40 -2.55 -18.70 -1.44
N LEU A 41 -2.65 -19.55 -2.45
CA LEU A 41 -2.98 -20.98 -2.33
C LEU A 41 -1.72 -21.81 -2.02
N ILE A 42 -0.57 -21.40 -2.60
CA ILE A 42 0.72 -22.06 -2.41
C ILE A 42 1.69 -21.09 -1.74
N LYS A 43 2.29 -21.50 -0.61
CA LYS A 43 3.35 -20.72 0.03
C LYS A 43 4.59 -20.69 -0.87
N TYR A 44 5.27 -19.54 -0.95
CA TYR A 44 6.50 -19.35 -1.76
C TYR A 44 7.54 -20.49 -1.59
N ARG A 45 7.78 -20.94 -0.35
CA ARG A 45 8.73 -22.04 -0.05
C ARG A 45 8.34 -23.39 -0.65
N LYS A 46 7.10 -23.56 -1.11
CA LYS A 46 6.54 -24.79 -1.69
C LYS A 46 6.44 -24.75 -3.21
N LEU A 47 6.87 -23.66 -3.87
CA LEU A 47 6.89 -23.58 -5.33
C LEU A 47 7.93 -24.54 -5.90
N LYS A 48 7.51 -25.36 -6.87
CA LYS A 48 8.32 -26.48 -7.39
C LYS A 48 8.95 -26.16 -8.74
N THR A 49 8.22 -25.46 -9.61
CA THR A 49 8.69 -25.17 -10.98
C THR A 49 9.34 -23.79 -11.07
N ASN A 50 10.19 -23.59 -12.07
CA ASN A 50 10.79 -22.27 -12.34
C ASN A 50 9.72 -21.26 -12.76
N GLU A 51 8.77 -21.67 -13.61
CA GLU A 51 7.62 -20.84 -14.00
C GLU A 51 6.83 -20.32 -12.79
N GLN A 52 6.63 -21.16 -11.78
CA GLN A 52 5.99 -20.75 -10.53
C GLN A 52 6.81 -19.71 -9.76
N LYS A 53 8.13 -19.86 -9.72
CA LYS A 53 9.03 -18.91 -9.05
C LYS A 53 9.08 -17.57 -9.79
N ASP A 54 9.06 -17.60 -11.12
CA ASP A 54 9.09 -16.42 -11.96
C ASP A 54 7.77 -15.64 -11.91
N ALA A 55 6.64 -16.34 -11.84
CA ALA A 55 5.32 -15.74 -11.67
C ALA A 55 5.07 -15.23 -10.24
N PHE A 56 5.89 -15.62 -9.25
CA PHE A 56 5.66 -15.31 -7.83
C PHE A 56 6.94 -14.90 -7.09
N THR A 57 7.73 -14.04 -7.73
CA THR A 57 8.92 -13.42 -7.15
C THR A 57 8.62 -12.50 -5.96
N THR A 58 9.65 -12.00 -5.29
CA THR A 58 9.51 -10.96 -4.24
C THR A 58 8.76 -9.73 -4.74
N PHE A 59 9.02 -9.30 -5.98
CA PHE A 59 8.31 -8.18 -6.60
C PHE A 59 6.80 -8.44 -6.71
N HIS A 60 6.40 -9.60 -7.26
CA HIS A 60 4.98 -9.94 -7.38
C HIS A 60 4.29 -10.01 -6.02
N ARG A 61 4.96 -10.60 -5.01
CA ARG A 61 4.41 -10.67 -3.64
C ARG A 61 4.15 -9.27 -3.06
N LEU A 62 5.07 -8.32 -3.26
CA LEU A 62 4.88 -6.94 -2.83
C LEU A 62 3.67 -6.31 -3.52
N VAL A 63 3.63 -6.35 -4.86
CA VAL A 63 2.54 -5.76 -5.64
C VAL A 63 1.19 -6.40 -5.31
N PHE A 64 1.15 -7.71 -5.12
CA PHE A 64 -0.08 -8.44 -4.80
C PHE A 64 -0.60 -8.09 -3.41
N ASN A 65 0.29 -7.91 -2.43
CA ASN A 65 -0.11 -7.43 -1.10
C ASN A 65 -0.79 -6.06 -1.20
N ILE A 66 -0.18 -5.13 -1.96
CA ILE A 66 -0.73 -3.78 -2.19
C ILE A 66 -2.08 -3.86 -2.92
N LYS A 67 -2.16 -4.65 -3.99
CA LYS A 67 -3.39 -4.86 -4.76
C LYS A 67 -4.53 -5.38 -3.89
N ARG A 68 -4.27 -6.37 -3.02
CA ARG A 68 -5.28 -6.90 -2.09
C ARG A 68 -5.75 -5.83 -1.10
N LEU A 69 -4.84 -5.01 -0.58
CA LEU A 69 -5.22 -3.89 0.30
C LEU A 69 -6.15 -2.91 -0.43
N MET A 70 -5.85 -2.59 -1.69
CA MET A 70 -6.69 -1.70 -2.50
C MET A 70 -8.08 -2.28 -2.79
N GLU A 71 -8.21 -3.61 -2.95
CA GLU A 71 -9.48 -4.25 -3.30
C GLU A 71 -10.39 -4.58 -2.10
N ILE A 72 -9.81 -4.77 -0.91
CA ILE A 72 -10.58 -5.03 0.32
C ILE A 72 -11.22 -3.74 0.86
N MET A 73 -10.77 -2.57 0.41
CA MET A 73 -11.26 -1.29 0.92
C MET A 73 -12.49 -0.81 0.14
N PRO A 74 -13.58 -0.42 0.82
CA PRO A 74 -14.78 0.09 0.17
C PRO A 74 -14.47 1.41 -0.54
N PHE A 75 -14.51 1.37 -1.87
CA PHE A 75 -14.26 2.48 -2.78
C PHE A 75 -15.20 3.67 -2.51
N GLY A 76 -14.72 4.64 -1.71
CA GLY A 76 -15.28 5.98 -1.57
C GLY A 76 -14.30 7.02 -2.12
N ARG A 77 -14.82 8.08 -2.75
CA ARG A 77 -14.06 9.08 -3.54
C ARG A 77 -13.15 10.00 -2.73
N SER A 78 -13.24 10.00 -1.40
CA SER A 78 -12.38 10.80 -0.55
C SER A 78 -11.42 9.90 0.24
N LYS A 79 -10.17 10.37 0.34
CA LYS A 79 -9.11 9.99 1.31
C LYS A 79 -7.89 9.25 0.76
N LEU A 80 -7.10 9.96 -0.05
CA LEU A 80 -5.64 9.71 -0.10
C LEU A 80 -4.99 9.79 1.29
N ALA A 81 -5.51 10.62 2.19
CA ALA A 81 -5.08 10.71 3.59
C ALA A 81 -5.22 9.39 4.38
N SER A 82 -6.26 8.59 4.09
CA SER A 82 -6.43 7.26 4.70
C SER A 82 -5.40 6.25 4.19
N TYR A 83 -4.82 6.52 3.02
CA TYR A 83 -3.85 5.67 2.32
C TYR A 83 -2.41 6.19 2.40
N ALA A 84 -2.21 7.38 2.96
CA ALA A 84 -0.92 8.06 2.97
C ALA A 84 0.16 7.25 3.71
N ALA A 85 -0.17 6.50 4.76
CA ALA A 85 0.78 5.62 5.44
C ALA A 85 1.26 4.45 4.55
N ALA A 86 0.37 3.87 3.76
CA ALA A 86 0.72 2.79 2.83
C ALA A 86 1.52 3.31 1.63
N LEU A 87 1.16 4.48 1.10
CA LEU A 87 1.86 5.13 0.00
C LEU A 87 3.24 5.67 0.44
N PHE A 88 3.37 6.12 1.69
CA PHE A 88 4.65 6.45 2.31
C PHE A 88 5.56 5.22 2.39
N LEU A 89 5.06 4.09 2.91
CA LEU A 89 5.83 2.84 2.95
C LEU A 89 6.27 2.39 1.55
N LEU A 90 5.39 2.51 0.56
CA LEU A 90 5.73 2.23 -0.83
C LEU A 90 6.89 3.12 -1.30
N ARG A 91 6.84 4.42 -1.02
CA ARG A 91 7.90 5.38 -1.35
C ARG A 91 9.24 4.98 -0.75
N GLU A 92 9.27 4.67 0.56
CA GLU A 92 10.49 4.31 1.28
C GLU A 92 11.08 2.97 0.80
N GLU A 93 10.25 1.97 0.51
CA GLU A 93 10.71 0.63 0.08
C GLU A 93 11.12 0.58 -1.40
N THR A 94 10.50 1.39 -2.26
CA THR A 94 10.75 1.35 -3.72
C THR A 94 11.67 2.46 -4.22
N GLY A 95 11.85 3.53 -3.43
CA GLY A 95 12.58 4.73 -3.85
C GLY A 95 11.87 5.54 -4.94
N MET A 96 10.59 5.24 -5.25
CA MET A 96 9.80 6.03 -6.19
C MET A 96 9.61 7.45 -5.66
N SER A 97 9.60 8.44 -6.55
CA SER A 97 9.24 9.81 -6.15
C SER A 97 7.76 9.88 -5.81
N GLU A 98 7.40 10.75 -4.88
CA GLU A 98 6.00 11.01 -4.51
C GLU A 98 5.17 11.42 -5.73
N GLU A 99 5.68 12.34 -6.56
CA GLU A 99 5.09 12.71 -7.85
C GLU A 99 4.86 11.50 -8.77
N GLY A 100 5.82 10.56 -8.82
CA GLY A 100 5.68 9.35 -9.62
C GLY A 100 4.59 8.41 -9.11
N ILE A 101 4.41 8.33 -7.79
CA ILE A 101 3.30 7.58 -7.17
C ILE A 101 1.96 8.27 -7.48
N MET A 102 1.90 9.60 -7.37
CA MET A 102 0.68 10.37 -7.64
C MET A 102 0.24 10.28 -9.10
N ASN A 103 1.17 10.49 -10.05
CA ASN A 103 0.88 10.35 -11.47
C ASN A 103 0.40 8.92 -11.81
N ALA A 104 0.99 7.91 -11.18
CA ALA A 104 0.54 6.54 -11.35
C ALA A 104 -0.88 6.34 -10.81
N LEU A 105 -1.25 6.97 -9.70
CA LEU A 105 -2.63 6.93 -9.17
C LEU A 105 -3.60 7.67 -10.11
N ASP A 106 -3.23 8.84 -10.63
CA ASP A 106 -4.06 9.60 -11.57
C ASP A 106 -4.36 8.79 -12.85
N GLU A 107 -3.35 8.10 -13.41
CA GLU A 107 -3.53 7.20 -14.57
C GLU A 107 -4.49 6.03 -14.30
N LEU A 108 -4.63 5.63 -13.03
CA LEU A 108 -5.56 4.58 -12.60
C LEU A 108 -6.99 5.10 -12.37
N GLY A 109 -7.23 6.39 -12.62
CA GLY A 109 -8.52 7.03 -12.41
C GLY A 109 -8.77 7.44 -10.95
N TYR A 110 -7.72 7.54 -10.13
CA TYR A 110 -7.81 8.21 -8.84
C TYR A 110 -7.70 9.71 -9.08
N GLU A 111 -8.82 10.44 -9.15
CA GLU A 111 -8.77 11.90 -9.17
C GLU A 111 -8.35 12.42 -7.79
N HIS A 112 -7.19 13.08 -7.70
CA HIS A 112 -6.83 13.88 -6.54
C HIS A 112 -7.63 15.19 -6.53
N HIS A 113 -8.84 15.19 -5.95
CA HIS A 113 -9.50 16.45 -5.60
C HIS A 113 -8.81 17.03 -4.36
N LEU A 114 -7.92 18.02 -4.59
CA LEU A 114 -7.28 18.83 -3.55
C LEU A 114 -8.30 19.53 -2.62
N GLU A 115 -9.57 19.54 -3.00
CA GLU A 115 -10.65 20.27 -2.31
C GLU A 115 -11.26 19.50 -1.13
N ASP A 116 -11.01 18.19 -1.00
CA ASP A 116 -11.36 17.40 0.19
C ASP A 116 -10.23 17.41 1.24
N GLU A 117 -9.38 18.46 1.25
CA GLU A 117 -8.48 18.79 2.35
C GLU A 117 -9.32 19.13 3.59
N LEU A 118 -9.77 18.05 4.21
CA LEU A 118 -10.29 18.02 5.55
C LEU A 118 -9.24 18.66 6.46
N ASP A 119 -9.57 19.85 6.92
CA ASP A 119 -8.98 20.59 8.04
C ASP A 119 -9.15 19.73 9.32
N LEU A 120 -8.52 18.55 9.35
CA LEU A 120 -8.51 17.64 10.48
C LEU A 120 -7.39 18.11 11.38
N THR A 121 -7.75 19.00 12.29
CA THR A 121 -6.84 19.58 13.26
C THR A 121 -6.13 18.46 14.04
N GLU A 122 -4.81 18.44 13.87
CA GLU A 122 -3.82 17.62 14.58
C GLU A 122 -3.90 17.79 16.12
N ASP A 123 -4.64 18.80 16.59
CA ASP A 123 -4.74 19.25 17.99
C ASP A 123 -5.38 18.25 18.97
N THR A 124 -5.86 17.09 18.50
CA THR A 124 -6.54 16.11 19.38
C THR A 124 -5.79 14.79 19.53
N LEU A 125 -4.66 14.59 18.84
CA LEU A 125 -3.91 13.34 18.93
C LEU A 125 -3.15 13.27 20.27
N VAL A 126 -3.55 12.35 21.13
CA VAL A 126 -2.90 12.09 22.42
C VAL A 126 -2.21 10.73 22.42
N ALA A 127 -1.15 10.56 23.20
CA ALA A 127 -0.57 9.23 23.38
C ALA A 127 -1.59 8.30 24.08
N GLY A 128 -1.72 7.08 23.58
CA GLY A 128 -2.73 6.15 24.08
C GLY A 128 -3.02 4.97 23.16
N GLU A 129 -4.00 4.18 23.56
CA GLU A 129 -4.52 3.06 22.76
C GLU A 129 -5.61 3.56 21.81
N TYR A 130 -5.51 3.14 20.55
CA TYR A 130 -6.45 3.47 19.49
C TYR A 130 -6.91 2.20 18.78
N ILE A 131 -8.15 2.21 18.30
CA ILE A 131 -8.70 1.16 17.47
C ILE A 131 -8.51 1.55 16.01
N LEU A 132 -7.87 0.67 15.23
CA LEU A 132 -7.75 0.86 13.80
C LEU A 132 -9.15 0.87 13.16
N ASN A 133 -9.52 1.98 12.53
CA ASN A 133 -10.80 2.10 11.83
C ASN A 133 -10.75 1.55 10.39
N HIS A 134 -9.54 1.29 9.86
CA HIS A 134 -9.25 0.68 8.57
C HIS A 134 -8.26 -0.49 8.70
N THR A 135 -8.29 -1.42 7.75
CA THR A 135 -7.30 -2.50 7.67
C THR A 135 -6.07 -2.00 6.90
N LEU A 136 -4.92 -1.96 7.56
CA LEU A 136 -3.65 -1.49 7.00
C LEU A 136 -2.77 -2.65 6.52
N SER A 137 -2.85 -3.81 7.18
CA SER A 137 -2.19 -5.04 6.75
C SER A 137 -2.92 -6.28 7.27
N GLU A 138 -2.49 -7.47 6.86
CA GLU A 138 -2.98 -8.74 7.43
C GLU A 138 -2.77 -8.82 8.95
N GLU A 139 -1.68 -8.21 9.45
CA GLU A 139 -1.36 -8.14 10.88
C GLU A 139 -2.08 -6.98 11.58
N PHE A 140 -2.43 -5.92 10.85
CA PHE A 140 -3.07 -4.69 11.36
C PHE A 140 -4.43 -4.47 10.71
N SER A 141 -5.40 -5.28 11.11
CA SER A 141 -6.78 -5.24 10.61
C SER A 141 -7.65 -4.24 11.36
N ARG A 142 -8.70 -3.77 10.70
CA ARG A 142 -9.75 -2.96 11.31
C ARG A 142 -10.26 -3.61 12.60
N GLY A 143 -10.36 -2.81 13.67
CA GLY A 143 -10.77 -3.26 14.99
C GLY A 143 -9.61 -3.69 15.89
N LYS A 144 -8.38 -3.79 15.36
CA LYS A 144 -7.20 -4.06 16.18
C LYS A 144 -6.82 -2.82 17.00
N VAL A 145 -6.46 -3.04 18.25
CA VAL A 145 -5.90 -2.01 19.13
C VAL A 145 -4.42 -1.83 18.83
N VAL A 146 -3.99 -0.58 18.69
CA VAL A 146 -2.59 -0.17 18.53
C VAL A 146 -2.25 0.94 19.51
N THR A 147 -1.00 1.02 19.94
CA THR A 147 -0.57 2.01 20.92
C THR A 147 0.27 3.09 20.26
N LEU A 148 -0.19 4.33 20.34
CA LEU A 148 0.57 5.50 19.94
C LEU A 148 1.32 6.05 21.16
N VAL A 149 2.65 5.96 21.13
CA VAL A 149 3.52 6.42 22.23
C VAL A 149 4.17 7.76 21.88
N ASP A 150 4.58 7.90 20.62
CA ASP A 150 5.24 9.09 20.11
C ASP A 150 4.27 9.90 19.24
N LEU A 151 4.23 11.20 19.50
CA LEU A 151 3.44 12.16 18.74
C LEU A 151 4.30 12.92 17.72
N GLU A 152 5.60 12.65 17.66
CA GLU A 152 6.44 13.15 16.58
C GLU A 152 6.17 12.34 15.29
N PRO A 153 5.82 13.02 14.19
CA PRO A 153 5.61 12.34 12.92
C PRO A 153 6.95 11.86 12.37
N ILE A 154 6.97 10.60 11.94
CA ILE A 154 8.15 9.98 11.30
C ILE A 154 8.30 10.36 9.83
N GLY A 155 7.28 11.00 9.25
CA GLY A 155 7.27 11.39 7.85
C GLY A 155 5.97 12.04 7.43
N LYS A 156 5.90 12.36 6.14
CA LYS A 156 4.76 13.01 5.51
C LYS A 156 4.60 12.51 4.08
N PHE A 157 3.36 12.32 3.65
CA PHE A 157 2.97 11.96 2.28
C PHE A 157 1.72 12.72 1.88
N SER A 158 1.74 13.43 0.75
CA SER A 158 0.63 14.22 0.22
C SER A 158 -0.06 15.07 1.31
N GLN A 159 0.74 15.95 1.91
CA GLN A 159 0.35 16.81 3.02
C GLN A 159 -0.09 16.13 4.35
N THR A 160 -0.14 14.80 4.42
CA THR A 160 -0.58 14.04 5.61
C THR A 160 0.62 13.53 6.42
N PHE A 161 0.65 13.80 7.73
CA PHE A 161 1.67 13.27 8.62
C PHE A 161 1.48 11.78 8.92
N ILE A 162 2.60 11.07 9.02
CA ILE A 162 2.68 9.64 9.33
C ILE A 162 3.31 9.48 10.71
N TYR A 163 2.67 8.68 11.55
CA TYR A 163 3.14 8.33 12.89
C TYR A 163 3.47 6.84 12.96
N LYS A 164 4.23 6.45 13.98
CA LYS A 164 4.61 5.07 14.23
C LYS A 164 4.09 4.60 15.59
N THR A 165 3.30 3.54 15.56
CA THR A 165 2.80 2.86 16.76
C THR A 165 3.90 2.01 17.41
N ALA A 166 3.73 1.65 18.69
CA ALA A 166 4.65 0.80 19.42
C ALA A 166 4.83 -0.58 18.76
N GLU A 167 3.78 -1.07 18.11
CA GLU A 167 3.76 -2.32 17.36
C GLU A 167 4.45 -2.21 15.99
N GLY A 168 4.93 -1.03 15.61
CA GLY A 168 5.60 -0.77 14.34
C GLY A 168 4.67 -0.53 13.16
N CYS A 169 3.36 -0.38 13.39
CA CYS A 169 2.41 0.02 12.36
C CYS A 169 2.56 1.52 12.03
N HIS A 170 2.56 1.85 10.75
CA HIS A 170 2.56 3.23 10.26
C HIS A 170 1.11 3.68 10.08
N VAL A 171 0.76 4.82 10.67
CA VAL A 171 -0.62 5.28 10.77
C VAL A 171 -0.72 6.78 10.52
N THR A 172 -1.86 7.23 10.00
CA THR A 172 -2.27 8.64 9.98
C THR A 172 -3.33 8.87 11.06
N TYR A 173 -3.64 10.14 11.36
CA TYR A 173 -4.77 10.49 12.23
C TYR A 173 -6.05 9.79 11.78
N GLU A 174 -6.30 9.73 10.47
CA GLU A 174 -7.49 9.08 9.91
C GLU A 174 -7.55 7.57 10.16
N ASN A 175 -6.46 6.91 10.53
CA ASN A 175 -6.45 5.48 10.81
C ASN A 175 -6.82 5.15 12.26
N LEU A 176 -6.86 6.14 13.14
CA LEU A 176 -6.99 5.98 14.58
C LEU A 176 -8.37 6.43 15.06
N ARG A 177 -9.02 5.61 15.89
CA ARG A 177 -10.32 5.90 16.51
C ARG A 177 -10.35 5.52 17.97
#